data_AF-A0A962QDM7-F1
#
_entry.id   AF-A0A962QDM7-F1
#
_cell.length_a   1.000
_cell.length_b   1.000
_cell.length_c   1.000
_cell.angle_alpha   90.00
_cell.angle_beta   90.00
_cell.angle_gamma   90.00
#
_symmetry.space_group_name_H-M   'P 1'
#
loop_
_entity.id
_entity.type
_entity.pdbx_description
1 polymer ?
#
loop_
_entity_poly.entity_id
_entity_poly.type
_entity_poly.pdbx_seq_one_letter_code
_entity_poly.pdbx_strand_id
1 'polypeptide(L)'
;MSEINIEQARYNMIEQQIRPWDVLDQRVLDVLSAVRREEFVPERYRRLAFADVRIPLGHDQTMMNPNVEGRLLQALAIQPTDAVLEVGTGSGYLTACLAQLGRQVSSID
;
A
#
# COMPACT_ATOMS: atom_id res chain seq x y z
N MET A 1 24.77 5.88 -12.08
CA MET A 1 23.31 6.03 -11.93
C MET A 1 23.04 6.16 -10.44
N SER A 2 22.43 7.24 -9.96
CA SER A 2 22.30 7.46 -8.51
C SER A 2 21.41 6.39 -7.89
N GLU A 3 21.83 5.88 -6.74
CA GLU A 3 21.05 4.98 -5.91
C GLU A 3 19.78 5.72 -5.44
N ILE A 4 18.61 5.09 -5.58
CA ILE A 4 17.36 5.70 -5.11
C ILE A 4 17.40 5.65 -3.58
N ASN A 5 17.30 6.80 -2.92
CA ASN A 5 17.03 6.85 -1.50
C ASN A 5 15.57 6.39 -1.27
N ILE A 6 15.41 5.13 -0.89
CA ILE A 6 14.11 4.47 -0.70
C ILE A 6 13.27 5.20 0.36
N GLU A 7 13.89 5.61 1.47
CA GLU A 7 13.21 6.31 2.55
C GLU A 7 12.65 7.66 2.08
N GLN A 8 13.46 8.43 1.33
CA GLN A 8 13.00 9.69 0.74
C GLN A 8 11.90 9.47 -0.30
N ALA A 9 12.00 8.41 -1.11
CA ALA A 9 11.00 8.09 -2.12
C ALA A 9 9.65 7.70 -1.48
N ARG A 10 9.68 6.90 -0.40
CA ARG A 10 8.49 6.55 0.38
C ARG A 10 7.86 7.78 1.03
N TYR A 11 8.68 8.63 1.66
CA TYR A 11 8.22 9.89 2.22
C TYR A 11 7.55 10.78 1.17
N ASN A 12 8.17 10.95 -0.01
CA ASN A 12 7.62 11.76 -1.09
C ASN A 12 6.31 11.16 -1.63
N MET A 13 6.21 9.84 -1.79
CA MET A 13 4.97 9.17 -2.18
C MET A 13 3.83 9.51 -1.22
N ILE A 14 4.08 9.46 0.09
CA ILE A 14 3.08 9.74 1.11
C ILE A 14 2.70 11.23 1.10
N GLU A 15 3.67 12.12 1.23
CA GLU A 15 3.41 13.55 1.44
C GLU A 15 2.99 14.29 0.17
N GLN A 16 3.44 13.85 -1.01
CA GLN A 16 3.21 14.56 -2.27
C GLN A 16 2.19 13.89 -3.18
N GLN A 17 1.85 12.61 -2.95
CA GLN A 17 0.87 11.89 -3.79
C GLN A 17 -0.35 11.47 -2.98
N ILE A 18 -0.15 10.74 -1.87
CA ILE A 18 -1.25 10.16 -1.10
C ILE A 18 -1.99 11.21 -0.28
N ARG A 19 -1.29 12.03 0.52
CA ARG A 19 -1.90 13.06 1.36
C ARG A 19 -2.69 14.11 0.54
N PRO A 20 -2.18 14.61 -0.61
CA PRO A 20 -2.93 15.53 -1.48
C PRO A 20 -4.19 14.91 -2.10
N TRP A 21 -4.31 13.59 -2.09
CA TRP A 21 -5.50 12.85 -2.52
C TRP A 21 -6.54 12.71 -1.39
N ASP A 22 -6.58 13.64 -0.44
CA ASP A 22 -7.42 13.63 0.78
C ASP A 22 -7.27 12.38 1.66
N VAL A 23 -6.10 11.75 1.70
CA VAL A 23 -5.79 10.73 2.71
C VAL A 23 -5.16 11.45 3.91
N LEU A 24 -5.99 11.72 4.91
CA LEU A 24 -5.66 12.54 6.08
C LEU A 24 -5.69 11.76 7.39
N ASP A 25 -6.21 10.52 7.40
CA ASP A 25 -6.16 9.65 8.58
C ASP A 25 -4.71 9.28 8.88
N GLN A 26 -4.21 9.80 10.02
CA GLN A 26 -2.83 9.58 10.43
C GLN A 26 -2.52 8.09 10.66
N ARG A 27 -3.49 7.28 11.10
CA ARG A 27 -3.29 5.83 11.27
C ARG A 27 -2.99 5.16 9.93
N VAL A 28 -3.67 5.59 8.87
CA VAL A 28 -3.43 5.08 7.51
C VAL A 28 -2.06 5.52 7.00
N LEU A 29 -1.71 6.79 7.18
CA LEU A 29 -0.41 7.33 6.74
C LEU A 29 0.76 6.65 7.46
N ASP A 30 0.62 6.39 8.76
CA ASP A 30 1.62 5.68 9.57
C ASP A 30 1.80 4.24 9.06
N VAL A 31 0.71 3.54 8.73
CA VAL A 31 0.76 2.20 8.16
C VAL A 31 1.41 2.18 6.78
N LEU A 32 1.09 3.14 5.91
CA LEU A 32 1.72 3.26 4.58
C LEU A 32 3.22 3.59 4.67
N SER A 33 3.64 4.25 5.75
CA SER A 33 5.06 4.52 6.04
C SER A 33 5.77 3.28 6.57
N ALA A 34 5.12 2.51 7.45
CA ALA A 34 5.69 1.34 8.11
C ALA A 34 5.73 0.10 7.23
N VAL A 35 4.69 -0.14 6.42
CA VAL A 35 4.64 -1.27 5.48
C VAL A 35 5.46 -0.94 4.25
N ARG A 36 6.57 -1.66 4.08
CA ARG A 36 7.54 -1.44 3.00
C ARG A 36 7.01 -1.89 1.65
N ARG A 37 6.24 -1.03 0.99
CA ARG A 37 5.64 -1.26 -0.33
C ARG A 37 6.61 -1.87 -1.34
N GLU A 38 7.86 -1.41 -1.35
CA GLU A 38 8.91 -1.88 -2.26
C GLU A 38 9.28 -3.37 -2.12
N GLU A 39 8.93 -4.01 -1.00
CA GLU A 39 9.13 -5.44 -0.76
C GLU A 39 8.03 -6.30 -1.39
N PHE A 40 6.87 -5.72 -1.69
CA PHE A 40 5.73 -6.41 -2.32
C PHE A 40 5.69 -6.26 -3.84
N VAL A 41 6.62 -5.46 -4.40
CA VAL A 41 6.70 -5.18 -5.83
C VAL A 41 7.61 -6.21 -6.52
N PRO A 42 7.20 -6.80 -7.66
CA PRO A 42 8.09 -7.68 -8.44
C PRO A 42 9.41 -6.98 -8.77
N GLU A 43 10.53 -7.72 -8.67
CA GLU A 43 11.88 -7.14 -8.75
C GLU A 43 12.11 -6.22 -9.97
N ARG A 44 11.61 -6.63 -11.14
CA ARG A 44 11.70 -5.87 -12.40
C ARG A 44 11.01 -4.48 -12.34
N TYR A 45 10.08 -4.28 -11.41
CA TYR A 45 9.32 -3.05 -11.23
C TYR A 45 9.67 -2.32 -9.93
N ARG A 46 10.68 -2.76 -9.16
CA ARG A 46 11.00 -2.17 -7.83
C ARG A 46 11.25 -0.65 -7.89
N ARG A 47 11.78 -0.13 -8.99
CA ARG A 47 11.98 1.32 -9.20
C ARG A 47 10.68 2.11 -9.38
N LEU A 48 9.57 1.43 -9.67
CA LEU A 48 8.23 2.01 -9.82
C LEU A 48 7.41 1.89 -8.54
N ALA A 49 7.95 1.33 -7.46
CA ALA A 49 7.19 1.09 -6.22
C ALA A 49 6.51 2.35 -5.66
N PHE A 50 7.13 3.52 -5.84
CA PHE A 50 6.68 4.81 -5.30
C PHE A 50 6.01 5.73 -6.35
N ALA A 51 5.85 5.24 -7.57
CA ALA A 51 5.16 5.99 -8.62
C ALA A 51 3.65 5.76 -8.52
N ASP A 52 2.85 6.77 -8.87
CA ASP A 52 1.40 6.67 -8.96
C ASP A 52 0.96 5.88 -10.21
N VAL A 53 1.37 4.61 -10.26
CA VAL A 53 1.10 3.70 -11.38
C VAL A 53 0.66 2.35 -10.86
N ARG A 54 -0.13 1.66 -11.68
CA ARG A 54 -0.42 0.25 -11.51
C ARG A 54 0.80 -0.58 -11.89
N ILE A 55 1.10 -1.61 -11.10
CA ILE A 55 2.26 -2.48 -11.35
C ILE A 55 1.78 -3.87 -11.78
N PRO A 56 2.16 -4.35 -12.98
CA PRO A 56 1.81 -5.70 -13.41
C PRO A 56 2.35 -6.77 -12.46
N LEU A 57 1.48 -7.70 -12.08
CA LEU A 57 1.83 -8.92 -11.37
C LEU A 57 1.85 -10.11 -12.36
N GLY A 58 2.02 -11.33 -11.85
CA GLY A 58 1.78 -12.54 -12.65
C GLY A 58 0.29 -12.77 -12.89
N HIS A 59 -0.05 -13.71 -13.77
CA HIS A 59 -1.44 -14.17 -13.99
C HIS A 59 -2.43 -13.05 -14.37
N ASP A 60 -1.99 -12.08 -15.17
CA ASP A 60 -2.77 -10.89 -15.59
C ASP A 60 -3.33 -10.05 -14.43
N GLN A 61 -2.79 -10.22 -13.22
CA GLN A 61 -3.12 -9.42 -12.05
C GLN A 61 -2.30 -8.14 -12.01
N THR A 62 -2.72 -7.19 -11.17
CA THR A 62 -2.08 -5.88 -11.08
C THR A 62 -2.16 -5.35 -9.66
N MET A 63 -1.03 -4.88 -9.13
CA MET A 63 -0.96 -4.14 -7.88
C MET A 63 -1.46 -2.71 -8.12
N MET A 64 -2.34 -2.25 -7.22
CA MET A 64 -2.94 -0.92 -7.30
C MET A 64 -1.90 0.17 -7.16
N ASN A 65 -2.22 1.37 -7.62
CA ASN A 65 -1.40 2.55 -7.38
C ASN A 65 -1.54 3.03 -5.92
N PRO A 66 -0.48 3.64 -5.33
CA PRO A 66 -0.44 3.97 -3.90
C PRO A 66 -1.61 4.86 -3.44
N ASN A 67 -2.02 5.82 -4.26
CA ASN A 67 -3.09 6.75 -3.93
C ASN A 67 -4.45 6.04 -3.75
N VAL A 68 -4.72 5.03 -4.58
CA VAL A 68 -5.96 4.23 -4.48
C VAL A 68 -5.95 3.38 -3.22
N GLU A 69 -4.84 2.75 -2.88
CA GLU A 69 -4.74 1.96 -1.63
C GLU A 69 -4.86 2.84 -0.40
N GLY A 70 -4.23 4.02 -0.38
CA GLY A 70 -4.38 4.97 0.73
C GLY A 70 -5.82 5.44 0.90
N ARG A 71 -6.51 5.79 -0.20
CA ARG A 71 -7.94 6.12 -0.18
C ARG A 71 -8.80 4.97 0.32
N LEU A 72 -8.52 3.75 -0.14
CA LEU A 72 -9.27 2.56 0.23
C LEU A 72 -9.12 2.26 1.72
N LEU A 73 -7.89 2.25 2.25
CA LEU A 73 -7.63 2.04 3.68
C LEU A 73 -8.35 3.07 4.55
N GLN A 74 -8.33 4.35 4.16
CA GLN A 74 -9.06 5.40 4.87
C GLN A 74 -10.58 5.21 4.80
N ALA A 75 -11.11 4.89 3.61
CA ALA A 75 -12.56 4.73 3.43
C ALA A 75 -13.12 3.55 4.23
N LEU A 76 -12.32 2.50 4.46
CA LEU A 76 -12.72 1.35 5.27
C LEU A 76 -12.84 1.68 6.77
N ALA A 77 -12.19 2.77 7.24
CA ALA A 77 -12.25 3.22 8.64
C ALA A 77 -12.02 2.09 9.66
N ILE A 78 -11.04 1.22 9.39
CA ILE A 78 -10.79 -0.02 10.14
C ILE A 78 -10.45 0.29 11.60
N GLN A 79 -11.09 -0.41 12.51
CA GLN A 79 -10.82 -0.35 13.94
C GLN A 79 -9.90 -1.49 14.37
N PRO A 80 -9.07 -1.30 15.42
CA PRO A 80 -8.17 -2.35 15.92
C PRO A 80 -8.87 -3.63 16.38
N THR A 81 -10.18 -3.60 16.58
CA THR A 81 -11.00 -4.75 16.97
C THR A 81 -11.57 -5.53 15.79
N ASP A 82 -11.47 -5.00 14.57
CA ASP A 82 -12.15 -5.54 13.41
C ASP A 82 -11.49 -6.81 12.88
N ALA A 83 -12.32 -7.72 12.37
CA ALA A 83 -11.89 -8.85 11.57
C ALA A 83 -12.18 -8.53 10.11
N VAL A 84 -11.14 -8.51 9.27
CA VAL A 84 -11.23 -8.11 7.87
C VAL A 84 -11.20 -9.34 6.98
N LEU A 85 -12.08 -9.37 5.98
CA LEU A 85 -11.98 -10.29 4.84
C LEU A 85 -11.51 -9.51 3.62
N GLU A 86 -10.39 -9.93 3.04
CA GLU A 86 -9.88 -9.44 1.77
C GLU A 86 -10.10 -10.51 0.70
N VAL A 87 -10.61 -10.09 -0.47
CA VAL A 87 -10.80 -10.96 -1.63
C VAL A 87 -9.92 -10.44 -2.76
N GLY A 88 -8.97 -11.26 -3.20
CA GLY A 88 -7.90 -10.90 -4.12
C GLY A 88 -6.67 -10.41 -3.36
N THR A 89 -5.82 -11.33 -2.90
CA THR A 89 -4.59 -11.00 -2.16
C THR A 89 -3.60 -10.25 -3.03
N GLY A 90 -3.50 -10.59 -4.33
CA GLY A 90 -2.59 -9.94 -5.27
C GLY A 90 -1.14 -10.01 -4.81
N SER A 91 -0.51 -8.85 -4.58
CA SER A 91 0.87 -8.80 -4.07
C SER A 91 0.99 -9.04 -2.56
N GLY A 92 -0.12 -8.98 -1.81
CA GLY A 92 -0.14 -9.05 -0.34
C GLY A 92 0.14 -7.71 0.36
N TYR A 93 0.42 -6.63 -0.37
CA TYR A 93 0.71 -5.32 0.23
C TYR A 93 -0.49 -4.76 0.98
N LEU A 94 -1.66 -4.76 0.34
CA LEU A 94 -2.89 -4.30 0.98
C LEU A 94 -3.22 -5.14 2.21
N THR A 95 -3.11 -6.47 2.11
CA THR A 95 -3.24 -7.42 3.23
C THR A 95 -2.39 -7.01 4.43
N ALA A 96 -1.12 -6.68 4.19
CA ALA A 96 -0.19 -6.26 5.25
C ALA A 96 -0.62 -4.93 5.89
N CYS A 97 -1.10 -3.97 5.10
CA CYS A 97 -1.66 -2.73 5.63
C CYS A 97 -2.93 -2.96 6.46
N LEU A 98 -3.86 -3.79 5.96
CA LEU A 98 -5.08 -4.16 6.68
C LEU A 98 -4.74 -4.83 8.03
N ALA A 99 -3.72 -5.68 8.05
CA ALA A 99 -3.28 -6.41 9.24
C ALA A 99 -2.63 -5.51 10.30
N GLN A 100 -2.08 -4.35 9.92
CA GLN A 100 -1.62 -3.35 10.89
C GLN A 100 -2.76 -2.49 11.46
N LEU A 101 -3.89 -2.36 10.74
CA LEU A 101 -5.02 -1.53 11.18
C LEU A 101 -6.06 -2.30 12.00
N GLY A 102 -6.30 -3.57 11.66
CA GLY A 102 -7.33 -4.43 12.28
C GLY A 102 -6.76 -5.51 13.19
N ARG A 103 -7.64 -6.31 13.81
CA ARG A 103 -7.25 -7.42 14.69
C ARG A 103 -6.73 -8.62 13.92
N GLN A 104 -7.41 -8.96 12.83
CA GLN A 104 -7.10 -10.11 11.99
C GLN A 104 -7.55 -9.85 10.56
N VAL A 105 -6.81 -10.42 9.61
CA VAL A 105 -7.17 -10.41 8.18
C VAL A 105 -7.22 -11.84 7.70
N SER A 106 -8.34 -12.22 7.09
CA SER A 106 -8.44 -13.42 6.24
C SER A 106 -8.38 -12.95 4.79
N SER A 107 -7.41 -13.41 4.03
CA SER A 107 -7.27 -13.08 2.61
C SER A 107 -7.40 -14.34 1.77
N ILE A 108 -8.07 -14.22 0.62
CA ILE A 108 -8.28 -15.30 -0.34
C ILE A 108 -7.89 -14.83 -1.75
N ASP A 109 -7.32 -15.73 -2.55
CA ASP A 109 -6.88 -15.50 -3.94
C ASP A 109 -7.27 -16.68 -4.85
#